data_AF-A0A946D4B8-F1
#
_entry.id   AF-A0A946D4B8-F1
#
_cell.length_a   1.000
_cell.length_b   1.000
_cell.length_c   1.000
_cell.angle_alpha   90.00
_cell.angle_beta   90.00
_cell.angle_gamma   90.00
#
_symmetry.space_group_name_H-M   'P 1'
#
loop_
_entity.id
_entity.type
_entity.pdbx_description
1 polymer ?
#
loop_
_entity_poly.entity_id
_entity_poly.type
_entity_poly.pdbx_seq_one_letter_code
_entity_poly.pdbx_strand_id
1 'polypeptide(L)' 'FYIGCLGSNRTHGKRLERLTAEGFNEADFARIHGPVGLDIGAKSPAEIAVSIMGEVTEALRRPAQANAKAAE' A
#
# COMPACT_ATOMS: atom_id res chain seq x y z
N PHE A 1 11.97 -2.82 -2.98
CA PHE A 1 11.04 -3.50 -3.91
C PHE A 1 9.58 -3.20 -3.58
N TYR A 2 9.24 -2.96 -2.30
CA TYR A 2 7.87 -2.71 -1.87
C TYR A 2 7.84 -1.84 -0.60
N ILE A 3 6.92 -0.87 -0.51
CA ILE A 3 6.65 -0.05 0.70
C ILE A 3 5.15 -0.13 0.96
N GLY A 4 4.74 -0.96 1.91
CA GLY A 4 3.34 -1.12 2.30
C GLY A 4 2.98 -0.27 3.53
N CYS A 5 1.80 0.32 3.50
CA CYS A 5 1.28 1.18 4.55
C CYS A 5 -0.06 0.67 5.08
N LEU A 6 -0.11 0.27 6.35
CA LEU A 6 -1.35 -0.09 7.03
C LEU A 6 -2.21 1.14 7.30
N GLY A 7 -3.53 0.96 7.22
CA GLY A 7 -4.55 1.94 7.55
C GLY A 7 -5.59 2.05 6.45
N SER A 8 -6.83 2.39 6.81
CA SER A 8 -7.90 2.64 5.84
C SER A 8 -7.52 3.72 4.83
N ASN A 9 -8.23 3.80 3.70
CA ASN A 9 -8.06 4.86 2.69
C ASN A 9 -8.02 6.26 3.33
N ARG A 10 -8.90 6.52 4.29
CA ARG A 10 -8.92 7.78 5.06
C ARG A 10 -7.62 8.03 5.84
N THR A 11 -7.05 6.98 6.44
CA THR A 11 -5.78 7.08 7.19
C THR A 11 -4.61 7.27 6.24
N HIS A 12 -4.64 6.62 5.08
CA HIS A 12 -3.64 6.80 4.05
C HIS A 12 -3.63 8.23 3.50
N GLY A 13 -4.80 8.82 3.19
CA GLY A 13 -4.90 10.21 2.75
C GLY A 13 -4.30 11.19 3.75
N LYS A 14 -4.61 11.03 5.05
CA LYS A 14 -3.98 11.84 6.12
C LYS A 14 -2.46 11.65 6.23
N ARG A 15 -1.95 10.47 5.89
CA ARG A 15 -0.50 10.22 5.83
C ARG A 15 0.13 11.03 4.69
N LEU A 16 -0.50 11.03 3.52
CA LEU A 16 -0.02 11.83 2.37
C LEU A 16 -0.05 13.31 2.68
N GLU A 17 -1.14 13.84 3.26
CA GLU A 17 -1.23 15.24 3.70
C GLU A 17 -0.08 15.65 4.63
N ARG A 18 0.26 14.79 5.60
CA ARG A 18 1.37 15.04 6.54
C ARG A 18 2.73 15.02 5.84
N LEU A 19 2.96 14.06 4.95
CA LEU A 19 4.21 13.96 4.21
C LEU A 19 4.37 15.15 3.24
N THR A 20 3.30 15.58 2.59
CA THR A 20 3.31 16.80 1.77
C THR A 20 3.68 18.03 2.61
N ALA A 21 3.13 18.15 3.82
CA ALA A 21 3.47 19.24 4.73
C ALA A 21 4.94 19.20 5.21
N GLU A 22 5.56 18.03 5.23
CA GLU A 22 6.99 17.84 5.53
C GLU A 22 7.90 18.08 4.31
N GLY A 23 7.34 18.39 3.13
CA GLY A 23 8.09 18.75 1.93
C GLY A 23 8.34 17.61 0.93
N PHE A 24 7.71 16.44 1.14
CA PHE A 24 7.74 15.34 0.17
C PHE A 24 6.81 15.63 -1.01
N ASN A 25 7.15 15.09 -2.18
CA ASN A 25 6.37 15.30 -3.41
C ASN A 25 5.65 14.02 -3.85
N GLU A 26 4.76 14.13 -4.84
CA GLU A 26 3.99 13.00 -5.37
C GLU A 26 4.86 11.86 -5.93
N ALA A 27 6.04 12.17 -6.48
CA ALA A 27 6.96 11.14 -6.96
C ALA A 27 7.55 10.31 -5.82
N ASP A 28 7.67 10.88 -4.62
CA ASP A 28 8.05 10.14 -3.41
C ASP A 28 6.92 9.19 -2.96
N PHE A 29 5.66 9.58 -3.18
CA PHE A 29 4.48 8.80 -2.78
C PHE A 29 4.16 7.65 -3.73
N ALA A 30 4.57 7.74 -5.00
CA ALA A 30 4.34 6.71 -6.01
C ALA A 30 4.87 5.32 -5.62
N ARG A 31 5.76 5.23 -4.63
CA ARG A 31 6.32 3.99 -4.11
C ARG A 31 5.54 3.40 -2.93
N ILE A 32 4.58 4.14 -2.38
CA ILE A 32 3.79 3.76 -1.19
C ILE A 32 2.53 3.05 -1.65
N HIS A 33 2.35 1.81 -1.21
CA HIS A 33 1.12 1.04 -1.38
C HIS A 33 0.28 1.16 -0.12
N GLY A 34 -0.90 1.78 -0.22
CA GLY A 34 -1.80 1.99 0.90
C GLY A 34 -3.25 1.99 0.45
N PRO A 35 -4.16 1.25 1.11
CA PRO A 35 -3.95 0.31 2.23
C PRO A 35 -3.18 -0.94 1.79
N VAL A 36 -2.24 -1.40 2.60
CA VAL A 36 -1.55 -2.68 2.37
C VAL A 36 -2.44 -3.89 2.65
N GLY A 37 -2.32 -4.89 1.79
CA GLY A 37 -3.00 -6.16 1.80
C GLY A 37 -3.78 -6.39 0.50
N LEU A 38 -3.81 -7.64 0.03
CA LEU A 38 -4.78 -8.05 -0.99
C LEU A 38 -6.22 -7.88 -0.46
N ASP A 39 -7.13 -7.46 -1.32
CA ASP A 39 -8.54 -7.41 -0.97
C ASP A 39 -9.14 -8.81 -0.90
N ILE A 40 -9.10 -9.38 0.31
CA ILE A 40 -9.66 -10.70 0.64
C ILE A 40 -10.80 -10.59 1.67
N GLY A 41 -11.28 -9.37 1.96
CA GLY A 41 -12.27 -9.14 3.00
C GLY A 41 -11.77 -9.41 4.43
N ALA A 42 -10.47 -9.25 4.69
CA ALA A 42 -9.83 -9.52 5.97
C ALA A 42 -10.40 -8.66 7.13
N LYS A 43 -10.66 -9.30 8.27
CA LYS A 43 -11.16 -8.67 9.50
C LYS A 43 -10.30 -8.98 10.72
N SER A 44 -9.76 -10.19 10.82
CA SER A 44 -8.91 -10.58 11.93
C SER A 44 -7.44 -10.21 11.69
N PRO A 45 -6.62 -10.01 12.74
CA PRO A 45 -5.19 -9.74 12.56
C PRO A 45 -4.46 -10.82 11.74
N ALA A 46 -4.88 -12.09 11.86
CA ALA A 46 -4.30 -13.19 11.09
C ALA A 46 -4.66 -13.09 9.59
N GLU A 47 -5.91 -12.77 9.26
CA GLU A 47 -6.33 -12.55 7.87
C GLU A 47 -5.61 -11.34 7.26
N ILE A 48 -5.45 -10.27 8.03
CA ILE A 48 -4.69 -9.08 7.61
C ILE A 48 -3.23 -9.47 7.34
N ALA A 49 -2.60 -10.27 8.20
CA ALA A 49 -1.23 -10.73 7.95
C ALA A 49 -1.13 -11.55 6.64
N VAL A 50 -2.09 -12.44 6.38
CA VAL A 50 -2.12 -13.23 5.14
C VAL A 50 -2.30 -12.35 3.91
N SER A 51 -3.20 -11.34 3.97
CA SER A 51 -3.41 -10.44 2.84
C SER A 51 -2.16 -9.63 2.51
N ILE A 52 -1.44 -9.15 3.53
CA ILE A 52 -0.17 -8.42 3.39
C ILE A 52 0.90 -9.32 2.76
N MET A 53 1.06 -10.54 3.26
CA MET A 53 2.05 -11.50 2.72
C MET A 53 1.74 -11.86 1.26
N GLY A 54 0.45 -11.93 0.90
CA GLY A 54 -0.01 -12.12 -0.47
C GLY A 54 0.43 -10.98 -1.40
N GLU A 55 0.23 -9.73 -0.98
CA GLU A 55 0.61 -8.55 -1.76
C GLU A 55 2.15 -8.44 -1.91
N VAL A 56 2.89 -8.70 -0.84
CA VAL A 56 4.37 -8.73 -0.89
C VAL A 56 4.86 -9.76 -1.90
N THR A 57 4.24 -10.94 -1.93
CA THR A 57 4.57 -12.01 -2.89
C THR A 57 4.20 -11.60 -4.31
N GLU A 58 3.04 -10.95 -4.51
CA GLU A 58 2.64 -10.37 -5.79
C GLU A 58 3.65 -9.36 -6.30
N ALA A 59 4.04 -8.38 -5.48
CA ALA A 59 5.03 -7.36 -5.84
C ALA A 59 6.38 -7.97 -6.22
N LEU A 60 6.79 -9.06 -5.54
CA LEU A 60 8.04 -9.75 -5.84
C LEU A 60 7.99 -10.57 -7.13
N ARG A 61 6.86 -11.21 -7.44
CA ARG A 61 6.73 -12.18 -8.55
C ARG A 61 6.09 -11.60 -9.80
N ARG A 62 5.38 -10.49 -9.68
CA ARG A 62 4.63 -9.81 -10.77
C ARG A 62 4.89 -8.31 -10.79
N PRO A 63 6.16 -7.87 -10.98
CA PRO A 63 6.53 -6.45 -10.90
C PRO A 63 5.83 -5.56 -11.93
N ALA A 64 5.43 -6.10 -13.10
CA ALA A 64 4.71 -5.34 -14.12
C ALA A 64 3.23 -5.06 -13.76
N GLN A 65 2.62 -5.88 -12.91
CA GLN A 65 1.20 -5.75 -12.51
C GLN A 65 1.04 -4.96 -11.20
N ALA A 66 2.03 -5.01 -10.31
CA ALA A 66 2.02 -4.25 -9.06
C ALA A 66 2.01 -2.72 -9.27
N ASN A 67 2.65 -2.24 -10.36
CA ASN A 67 2.67 -0.81 -10.71
C ASN A 67 1.34 -0.31 -11.31
N ALA A 68 0.51 -1.20 -11.88
CA ALA A 68 -0.77 -0.81 -12.47
C ALA A 68 -1.83 -0.52 -11.40
N LYS A 69 -1.79 -1.23 -10.27
CA LYS A 69 -2.71 -1.03 -9.13
C LYS A 69 -2.43 0.22 -8.29
N ALA A 70 -1.24 0.82 -8.38
CA ALA A 70 -0.91 2.06 -7.68
C ALA A 70 -1.42 3.32 -8.41
N ALA A 71 -1.92 3.17 -9.64
CA ALA A 71 -2.36 4.25 -10.52
C ALA A 71 -3.90 4.37 -10.63
N GLU A 72 -4.64 3.53 -9.91
CA GLU A 72 -6.12 3.50 -9.86
C GLU A 72 -6.60 3.87 -8.44
#